data_AF-A0A7C6AAY5-F1
#
_entry.id   AF-A0A7C6AAY5-F1
#
_cell.length_a   1.000
_cell.length_b   1.000
_cell.length_c   1.000
_cell.angle_alpha   90.00
_cell.angle_beta   90.00
_cell.angle_gamma   90.00
#
_symmetry.space_group_name_H-M   'P 1'
#
loop_
_entity.id
_entity.type
_entity.pdbx_description
1 polymer ?
#
loop_
_entity_poly.entity_id
_entity_poly.type
_entity_poly.pdbx_seq_one_letter_code
_entity_poly.pdbx_strand_id
1 'polypeptide(L)'
;MGPNSLTVAVATHSQLEEFVLCAKHYRTVIIYDAAYANFIRKSGLPYTIYEINDAKVCVIEINSFSKIAGFTHEHLDCTIVPKTLIFED
;
A
#
# COMPACT_ATOMS: atom_id res chain seq x y z
N MET A 1 -4.47 -9.88 -28.76
CA MET A 1 -5.39 -9.21 -27.82
C MET A 1 -5.21 -9.86 -26.45
N GLY A 2 -4.07 -9.62 -25.79
CA GLY A 2 -3.85 -10.06 -24.41
C GLY A 2 -4.32 -8.95 -23.46
N PRO A 3 -4.90 -9.25 -22.29
CA PRO A 3 -5.48 -8.23 -21.45
C PRO A 3 -4.35 -7.40 -20.84
N ASN A 4 -4.21 -6.17 -21.32
CA ASN A 4 -3.36 -5.18 -20.71
C ASN A 4 -3.98 -4.88 -19.33
N SER A 5 -3.41 -5.43 -18.26
CA SER A 5 -3.98 -5.27 -16.92
C SER A 5 -3.81 -3.83 -16.44
N LEU A 6 -4.78 -2.99 -16.79
CA LEU A 6 -5.17 -1.77 -16.08
C LEU A 6 -6.30 -2.10 -15.08
N THR A 7 -6.29 -3.30 -14.51
CA THR A 7 -7.18 -3.59 -13.40
C THR A 7 -6.61 -2.88 -12.19
N VAL A 8 -7.18 -1.72 -11.85
CA VAL A 8 -7.04 -1.13 -10.51
C VAL A 8 -7.78 -2.07 -9.55
N ALA A 9 -7.17 -3.22 -9.29
CA ALA A 9 -7.66 -4.19 -8.34
C ALA A 9 -7.20 -3.72 -6.96
N VAL A 10 -8.16 -3.34 -6.13
CA VAL A 10 -7.91 -3.05 -4.73
C VAL A 10 -7.85 -4.39 -4.00
N ALA A 11 -6.71 -4.68 -3.39
CA ALA A 11 -6.52 -5.91 -2.62
C ALA A 11 -7.48 -5.96 -1.43
N THR A 12 -8.03 -7.13 -1.13
CA THR A 12 -8.83 -7.35 0.08
C THR A 12 -7.94 -7.49 1.31
N HIS A 13 -8.50 -7.33 2.52
CA HIS A 13 -7.76 -7.58 3.77
C HIS A 13 -7.03 -8.93 3.77
N SER A 14 -7.72 -10.01 3.39
CA SER A 14 -7.13 -11.36 3.37
C SER A 14 -5.95 -11.47 2.39
N GLN A 15 -6.02 -10.81 1.24
CA GLN A 15 -4.91 -10.81 0.28
C GLN A 15 -3.70 -10.05 0.82
N LEU A 16 -3.94 -8.93 1.53
CA LEU A 16 -2.87 -8.17 2.17
C LEU A 16 -2.27 -8.91 3.37
N GLU A 17 -3.07 -9.66 4.14
CA GLU A 17 -2.59 -10.54 5.20
C GLU A 17 -1.61 -11.59 4.67
N GLU A 18 -1.96 -12.27 3.57
CA GLU A 18 -1.07 -13.23 2.92
C GLU A 18 0.22 -12.56 2.43
N PHE A 19 0.13 -11.34 1.89
CA PHE A 19 1.29 -10.57 1.46
C PHE A 19 2.23 -10.21 2.61
N VAL A 20 1.69 -9.72 3.74
CA VAL A 20 2.47 -9.39 4.94
C VAL A 20 3.10 -10.66 5.52
N LEU A 21 2.36 -11.77 5.58
CA LEU A 21 2.89 -13.04 6.06
C LEU A 21 4.03 -13.55 5.17
N CYS A 22 3.88 -13.44 3.85
CA CYS A 22 4.90 -13.79 2.87
C CYS A 22 6.16 -12.93 3.06
N ALA A 23 6.01 -11.61 3.16
CA ALA A 23 7.14 -10.70 3.36
C ALA A 23 7.88 -10.96 4.67
N LYS A 24 7.16 -11.26 5.76
CA LYS A 24 7.78 -11.70 7.02
C LYS A 24 8.52 -13.02 6.88
N HIS A 25 7.96 -13.98 6.15
CA HIS A 25 8.58 -15.29 5.95
C HIS A 25 9.91 -15.18 5.18
N TYR A 26 9.92 -14.38 4.12
CA TYR A 26 11.11 -14.15 3.29
C TYR A 26 11.99 -13.01 3.80
N ARG A 27 11.60 -12.33 4.89
CA ARG A 27 12.29 -11.18 5.48
C ARG A 27 12.53 -10.05 4.47
N THR A 28 11.53 -9.80 3.64
CA THR A 28 11.55 -8.75 2.61
C THR A 28 10.76 -7.54 3.06
N VAL A 29 11.12 -6.39 2.51
CA VAL A 29 10.36 -5.15 2.69
C VAL A 29 9.42 -4.95 1.50
N ILE A 30 8.15 -4.69 1.78
CA ILE A 30 7.16 -4.31 0.78
C ILE A 30 7.14 -2.79 0.66
N ILE A 31 7.10 -2.30 -0.58
CA ILE A 31 6.76 -0.91 -0.89
C ILE A 31 5.32 -0.92 -1.39
N TYR A 32 4.41 -0.36 -0.59
CA TYR A 32 2.98 -0.33 -0.88
C TYR A 32 2.58 1.07 -1.36
N ASP A 33 2.10 1.17 -2.61
CA ASP A 33 1.60 2.43 -3.19
C ASP A 33 0.09 2.57 -2.92
N ALA A 34 -0.23 3.45 -1.97
CA ALA A 34 -1.58 3.81 -1.55
C ALA A 34 -2.12 5.08 -2.25
N ALA A 35 -1.48 5.57 -3.33
CA ALA A 35 -1.85 6.84 -3.96
C ALA A 35 -3.30 6.91 -4.49
N TYR A 36 -3.96 5.77 -4.68
CA TYR A 36 -5.37 5.71 -5.08
C TYR A 36 -6.31 5.22 -3.97
N ALA A 37 -5.83 5.04 -2.74
CA ALA A 37 -6.65 4.56 -1.62
C ALA A 37 -7.86 5.45 -1.37
N ASN A 38 -7.72 6.77 -1.52
CA ASN A 38 -8.81 7.74 -1.38
C ASN A 38 -9.92 7.60 -2.45
N PHE A 39 -9.68 6.85 -3.53
CA PHE A 39 -10.68 6.59 -4.58
C PHE A 39 -11.41 5.25 -4.39
N ILE A 40 -11.08 4.49 -3.34
CA ILE A 40 -11.77 3.25 -2.99
C ILE A 40 -13.21 3.60 -2.58
N ARG A 41 -14.20 3.16 -3.37
CA ARG A 41 -15.63 3.39 -3.10
C ARG A 41 -16.34 2.18 -2.48
N LYS A 42 -15.70 1.02 -2.47
CA LYS A 42 -16.28 -0.23 -1.98
C LYS A 42 -16.03 -0.35 -0.48
N SER A 43 -17.10 -0.49 0.31
CA SER A 43 -17.01 -0.71 1.75
C SER A 43 -16.35 -2.05 2.07
N GLY A 44 -15.51 -2.08 3.11
CA GLY A 44 -14.84 -3.30 3.58
C GLY A 44 -13.52 -3.62 2.86
N LEU A 45 -12.93 -2.66 2.15
CA LEU A 45 -11.56 -2.75 1.63
C LEU A 45 -10.64 -1.85 2.45
N PRO A 46 -9.36 -2.22 2.59
CA PRO A 46 -8.39 -1.47 3.39
C PRO A 46 -7.99 -0.18 2.66
N TYR A 47 -7.93 0.93 3.41
CA TYR A 47 -7.42 2.21 2.93
C TYR A 47 -5.92 2.37 3.17
N THR A 48 -5.37 1.68 4.16
CA THR A 48 -3.93 1.65 4.45
C THR A 48 -3.49 0.22 4.71
N ILE A 49 -2.25 -0.11 4.33
CA ILE A 49 -1.66 -1.42 4.62
C ILE A 49 -1.51 -1.64 6.13
N TYR A 50 -1.49 -0.56 6.92
CA TYR A 50 -1.37 -0.62 8.37
C TYR A 50 -2.65 -1.02 9.10
N GLU A 51 -3.75 -1.27 8.39
CA GLU A 51 -4.90 -2.01 8.92
C GLU A 51 -4.58 -3.49 9.16
N ILE A 52 -3.57 -4.01 8.46
CA ILE A 52 -3.11 -5.40 8.61
C ILE A 52 -2.13 -5.51 9.77
N ASN A 53 -2.37 -6.49 10.63
CA ASN A 53 -1.46 -6.78 11.74
C ASN A 53 -0.05 -7.09 11.21
N ASP A 54 0.96 -6.62 11.95
CA ASP A 54 2.38 -6.76 11.60
C ASP A 54 2.84 -6.07 10.31
N ALA A 55 1.98 -5.38 9.55
CA ALA A 55 2.42 -4.63 8.38
C ALA A 55 3.52 -3.60 8.71
N LYS A 56 3.51 -3.06 9.93
CA LYS A 56 4.51 -2.09 10.40
C LYS A 56 5.92 -2.67 10.58
N VAL A 57 6.11 -3.99 10.55
CA VAL A 57 7.46 -4.58 10.66
C VAL A 57 8.12 -4.82 9.31
N CYS A 58 7.36 -4.84 8.22
CA CYS A 58 7.86 -5.20 6.89
C CYS A 58 7.35 -4.32 5.73
N VAL A 59 6.52 -3.30 5.97
CA VAL A 59 5.92 -2.49 4.90
C VAL A 59 6.17 -0.99 5.07
N ILE A 60 6.61 -0.37 3.97
CA ILE A 60 6.68 1.08 3.76
C ILE A 60 5.49 1.47 2.87
N GLU A 61 4.69 2.42 3.32
CA GLU A 61 3.55 2.94 2.55
C GLU A 61 3.92 4.27 1.89
N ILE A 62 3.61 4.41 0.60
CA ILE A 62 3.74 5.65 -0.15
C ILE A 62 2.33 6.13 -0.50
N ASN A 63 2.03 7.39 -0.24
CA ASN A 63 0.76 8.00 -0.60
C ASN A 63 1.00 9.30 -1.39
N SER A 64 0.06 9.67 -2.24
CA SER A 64 0.15 10.86 -3.09
C SER A 64 -1.03 11.79 -2.82
N PHE A 65 -0.74 12.97 -2.29
CA PHE A 65 -1.75 14.01 -2.08
C PHE A 65 -2.10 14.75 -3.37
N SER A 66 -1.24 14.67 -4.38
CA SER A 66 -1.42 15.27 -5.71
C SER A 66 -2.77 14.89 -6.35
N LYS A 67 -3.32 13.71 -6.01
CA LYS A 67 -4.59 13.22 -6.56
C LYS A 67 -5.84 13.62 -5.76
N ILE A 68 -5.69 14.03 -4.49
CA ILE A 68 -6.82 14.23 -3.57
C ILE A 68 -7.52 15.58 -3.78
N ALA A 69 -6.82 16.60 -4.29
CA ALA A 69 -7.35 17.96 -4.31
C ALA A 69 -7.26 18.69 -5.67
N GLY A 70 -6.99 18.00 -6.78
CA GLY A 70 -6.95 18.63 -8.10
C GLY A 70 -5.79 19.61 -8.28
N PHE A 71 -4.77 19.55 -7.41
CA PHE A 71 -3.51 20.26 -7.55
C PHE A 71 -2.69 19.65 -8.69
N THR A 72 -3.03 19.97 -9.93
CA THR A 72 -2.30 19.52 -11.12
C THR A 72 -0.89 20.10 -11.25
N HIS A 73 -0.51 21.03 -10.36
CA HIS A 73 0.78 21.73 -10.37
C HIS A 73 1.68 21.45 -9.17
N GLU A 74 1.22 20.73 -8.14
CA GLU A 74 1.98 20.49 -6.91
C GLU A 74 2.13 18.99 -6.69
N HIS A 75 3.35 18.50 -6.87
CA HIS A 75 3.72 17.11 -6.61
C HIS A 75 4.03 16.95 -5.12
N LEU A 76 3.03 16.55 -4.35
CA LEU A 76 3.18 16.24 -2.93
C LEU A 76 2.89 14.76 -2.69
N ASP A 77 3.94 14.02 -2.40
CA ASP A 77 3.88 12.63 -1.97
C ASP A 77 4.36 12.53 -0.52
N CYS A 78 3.81 11.59 0.23
CA CYS A 78 4.33 11.23 1.54
C CYS A 78 4.73 9.76 1.56
N THR A 79 5.80 9.47 2.29
CA THR A 79 6.25 8.10 2.55
C THR A 79 6.23 7.89 4.05
N ILE A 80 5.54 6.83 4.47
CA ILE A 80 5.43 6.42 5.86
C ILE A 80 6.41 5.26 6.05
N VAL A 81 7.48 5.52 6.80
CA VAL A 81 8.45 4.50 7.22
C VAL A 81 8.23 4.20 8.70
N PRO A 82 7.73 3.00 9.07
CA PRO A 82 7.54 2.63 10.46
C PRO A 82 8.87 2.56 11.21
N LYS A 83 8.90 3.03 12.46
CA LYS A 83 10.07 2.85 13.35
C LYS A 83 10.33 1.39 13.73
N THR A 84 9.30 0.56 13.63
CA THR A 84 9.33 -0.87 13.92
C THR A 84 9.74 -1.71 12.71
N LEU A 85 10.08 -1.07 11.58
CA LEU A 85 10.52 -1.76 10.37
C LEU A 85 11.85 -2.48 10.67
N ILE A 86 11.88 -3.79 10.46
CA ILE A 86 13.06 -4.63 10.64
C ILE A 86 13.42 -5.18 9.27
N PHE A 87 14.65 -4.96 8.85
CA PHE A 87 15.21 -5.52 7.63
C PHE A 87 16.55 -6.21 7.96
N GLU A 88 16.88 -7.27 7.23
CA GLU A 88 18.20 -7.90 7.29
C GLU A 88 19.11 -7.28 6.20
N ASP A 89 20.41 -7.20 6.48
CA ASP A 89 21.46 -6.71 5.56
C ASP A 89 21.76 -7.69 4.41
#